data_AF-A0A226EW99-F1
#
_entry.id   AF-A0A226EW99-F1
#
_cell.length_a   1.000
_cell.length_b   1.000
_cell.length_c   1.000
_cell.angle_alpha   90.00
_cell.angle_beta   90.00
_cell.angle_gamma   90.00
#
_symmetry.space_group_name_H-M   'P 1'
#
loop_
_entity.id
_entity.type
_entity.pdbx_description
1 polymer ?
#
loop_
_entity_poly.entity_id
_entity_poly.type
_entity_poly.pdbx_seq_one_letter_code
_entity_poly.pdbx_strand_id
1 'polypeptide(L)'
;MICSVVGNGLSSYGFIPPPTNTPIFVTNEVTEIENYKSIIESHIQQDHNLQNLVTNSNENLLVTAAASSILIKELVAKLIELKGTSPSSTDQKRFARAIILVIPAWRYPGSEDGTDILFDQVGRGGLIQARLRHIHKALFKNQPKTKKRKELVIEQLRARPVRAWPEARQSIETRCADFKKSGKTEPTGSL
;
A
#
# COMPACT_ATOMS: atom_id res chain seq x y z
N MET A 1 70.55 64.33 -3.45
CA MET A 1 70.21 63.90 -4.81
C MET A 1 69.70 62.47 -4.72
N ILE A 2 68.50 62.21 -5.29
CA ILE A 2 67.96 60.93 -5.81
C ILE A 2 67.97 59.70 -4.86
N CYS A 3 66.86 59.17 -4.32
CA CYS A 3 65.54 58.77 -4.85
C CYS A 3 65.55 57.51 -5.75
N SER A 4 64.89 56.45 -5.25
CA SER A 4 64.12 55.38 -5.94
C SER A 4 64.81 54.19 -6.62
N VAL A 5 64.29 52.98 -6.34
CA VAL A 5 63.49 52.09 -7.24
C VAL A 5 63.46 50.68 -6.61
N VAL A 6 62.35 50.26 -6.00
CA VAL A 6 61.26 49.37 -6.51
C VAL A 6 61.69 47.95 -6.87
N GLY A 7 61.03 46.97 -6.23
CA GLY A 7 61.07 45.56 -6.60
C GLY A 7 60.10 44.71 -5.77
N ASN A 8 58.81 44.80 -6.09
CA ASN A 8 57.73 44.00 -5.51
C ASN A 8 57.83 42.52 -5.93
N GLY A 9 57.78 41.61 -4.96
CA GLY A 9 57.49 40.19 -5.17
C GLY A 9 56.27 39.79 -4.33
N LEU A 10 55.11 39.68 -4.99
CA LEU A 10 53.84 39.29 -4.40
C LEU A 10 53.91 37.87 -3.80
N SER A 11 53.87 37.78 -2.47
CA SER A 11 53.54 36.56 -1.74
C SER A 11 52.04 36.33 -1.83
N SER A 12 51.63 35.37 -2.67
CA SER A 12 50.25 34.89 -2.76
C SER A 12 49.91 34.15 -1.46
N TYR A 13 49.38 34.87 -0.48
CA TYR A 13 48.72 34.26 0.67
C TYR A 13 47.40 33.68 0.17
N GLY A 14 47.33 32.35 0.13
CA GLY A 14 46.09 31.61 -0.06
C GLY A 14 45.11 32.00 1.04
N PHE A 15 44.10 32.77 0.66
CA PHE A 15 42.95 33.08 1.49
C PHE A 15 42.14 31.79 1.63
N ILE A 16 42.38 31.04 2.70
CA ILE A 16 41.49 29.93 3.11
C ILE A 16 40.23 30.63 3.63
N PRO A 17 39.08 30.55 2.92
CA PRO A 17 37.86 31.09 3.46
C PRO A 17 37.54 30.36 4.78
N PRO A 18 37.05 31.08 5.81
CA PRO A 18 36.62 30.44 7.05
C PRO A 18 35.56 29.39 6.74
N PRO A 19 35.47 28.29 7.52
CA PRO A 19 34.42 27.30 7.33
C PRO A 19 33.08 28.02 7.44
N THR A 20 32.40 28.15 6.30
CA THR A 20 31.03 28.59 6.23
C THR A 20 30.22 27.57 7.01
N ASN A 21 29.92 27.91 8.27
CA ASN A 21 28.92 27.24 9.08
C ASN A 21 27.58 27.56 8.43
N THR A 22 27.29 26.93 7.30
CA THR A 22 25.95 26.88 6.75
C THR A 22 25.10 26.21 7.82
N PRO A 23 24.07 26.87 8.38
CA PRO A 23 23.11 26.19 9.22
C PRO A 23 22.53 25.07 8.36
N ILE A 24 22.90 23.84 8.70
CA ILE A 24 22.42 22.65 8.04
C ILE A 24 20.90 22.70 8.22
N PHE A 25 20.15 22.84 7.12
CA PHE A 25 18.69 22.75 7.11
C PHE A 25 18.25 21.28 7.31
N VAL A 26 18.84 20.59 8.30
CA VAL A 26 18.46 19.26 8.77
C VAL A 26 17.56 19.49 9.96
N THR A 27 16.30 19.84 9.74
CA THR A 27 15.46 20.16 10.90
C THR A 27 14.01 19.74 10.80
N ASN A 28 13.46 19.42 9.63
CA ASN A 28 12.06 19.00 9.58
C ASN A 28 11.90 17.49 9.35
N GLU A 29 12.57 16.92 8.34
CA GLU A 29 12.38 15.50 8.03
C GLU A 29 12.98 14.57 9.10
N VAL A 30 14.22 14.81 9.53
CA VAL A 30 14.88 14.01 10.57
C VAL A 30 14.15 14.14 11.90
N THR A 31 13.71 15.35 12.25
CA THR A 31 12.96 15.61 13.49
C THR A 31 11.60 14.91 13.49
N GLU A 32 10.88 14.91 12.37
CA GLU A 32 9.61 14.18 12.27
C GLU A 32 9.81 12.65 12.38
N ILE A 33 10.90 12.11 11.82
CA ILE A 33 11.23 10.68 11.94
C ILE A 33 11.55 10.33 13.40
N GLU A 34 12.37 11.13 14.09
CA GLU A 34 12.67 10.91 15.52
C GLU A 34 11.42 11.08 16.40
N ASN A 35 10.53 12.00 16.06
CA ASN A 35 9.24 12.15 16.75
C ASN A 35 8.38 10.88 16.59
N TYR A 36 8.24 10.37 15.36
CA TYR A 36 7.53 9.11 15.13
C TYR A 36 8.17 7.94 15.86
N LYS A 37 9.49 7.86 15.86
CA LYS A 37 10.23 6.82 16.58
C LYS A 37 9.92 6.86 18.07
N SER A 38 10.02 8.02 18.71
CA SER A 38 9.68 8.20 20.14
C SER A 38 8.25 7.77 20.45
N ILE A 39 7.29 8.13 19.59
CA ILE A 39 5.89 7.72 19.75
C ILE A 39 5.72 6.20 19.61
N ILE A 40 6.40 5.58 18.63
CA ILE A 40 6.37 4.13 18.42
C ILE A 40 6.98 3.40 19.63
N GLU A 41 8.14 3.84 20.11
CA GLU A 41 8.81 3.28 21.29
C GLU A 41 7.93 3.36 22.53
N SER A 42 7.34 4.53 22.78
CA SER A 42 6.41 4.74 23.88
C SER A 42 5.18 3.82 23.77
N HIS A 43 4.62 3.67 22.58
CA HIS A 43 3.49 2.77 22.36
C HIS A 43 3.84 1.30 22.60
N ILE A 44 5.02 0.86 22.16
CA ILE A 44 5.51 -0.51 22.40
C ILE A 44 5.75 -0.75 23.89
N GLN A 45 6.28 0.23 24.62
CA GLN A 45 6.50 0.12 26.07
C GLN A 45 5.20 0.01 26.87
N GLN A 46 4.10 0.58 26.37
CA GLN A 46 2.80 0.52 27.04
C GLN A 46 2.11 -0.84 26.91
N ASP A 47 2.47 -1.66 25.92
CA ASP A 47 1.87 -2.97 25.67
C ASP A 47 2.92 -4.08 25.79
N HIS A 48 2.88 -4.84 26.89
CA HIS A 48 3.79 -5.96 27.14
C HIS A 48 3.79 -7.02 26.04
N ASN A 49 2.64 -7.27 25.38
CA ASN A 49 2.59 -8.23 24.28
C ASN A 49 3.36 -7.70 23.07
N LEU A 50 3.19 -6.41 22.77
CA LEU A 50 3.88 -5.75 21.66
C LEU A 50 5.39 -5.67 21.94
N GLN A 51 5.77 -5.34 23.16
CA GLN A 51 7.17 -5.33 23.61
C GLN A 51 7.84 -6.70 23.45
N ASN A 52 7.19 -7.77 23.91
CA ASN A 52 7.70 -9.14 23.79
C ASN A 52 7.88 -9.53 22.32
N LEU A 53 6.93 -9.15 21.48
CA LEU A 53 6.93 -9.46 20.05
C LEU A 53 8.04 -8.71 19.30
N VAL A 54 8.27 -7.42 19.62
CA VAL A 54 9.38 -6.63 19.07
C VAL A 54 10.72 -7.19 19.53
N THR A 55 10.86 -7.49 20.82
CA THR A 55 12.09 -8.04 21.40
C THR A 55 12.45 -9.37 20.74
N ASN A 56 11.50 -10.31 20.69
CA ASN A 56 11.68 -11.61 20.04
C ASN A 56 12.04 -11.46 18.55
N SER A 57 11.38 -10.54 17.83
CA SER A 57 11.68 -10.32 16.41
C SER A 57 13.09 -9.78 16.19
N ASN A 58 13.55 -8.88 17.06
CA ASN A 58 14.89 -8.30 17.00
C ASN A 58 15.97 -9.30 17.40
N GLU A 59 15.75 -10.11 18.45
CA GLU A 59 16.67 -11.17 18.88
C GLU A 59 16.87 -12.24 17.80
N ASN A 60 15.80 -12.63 17.12
CA ASN A 60 15.83 -13.62 16.05
C ASN A 60 16.17 -13.03 14.67
N LEU A 61 16.35 -11.70 14.58
CA LEU A 61 16.53 -10.96 13.34
C LEU A 61 15.50 -11.30 12.25
N LEU A 62 14.28 -11.63 12.67
CA LEU A 62 13.21 -12.12 11.81
C LEU A 62 11.85 -11.69 12.34
N VAL A 63 11.07 -11.05 11.47
CA VAL A 63 9.66 -10.77 11.73
C VAL A 63 8.80 -11.82 11.02
N THR A 64 8.13 -12.69 11.78
CA THR A 64 7.24 -13.71 11.22
C THR A 64 5.98 -13.11 10.58
N ALA A 65 5.29 -13.88 9.73
CA ALA A 65 4.04 -13.43 9.11
C ALA A 65 2.94 -13.08 10.15
N ALA A 66 2.87 -13.83 11.26
CA ALA A 66 1.94 -13.52 12.35
C ALA A 66 2.35 -12.25 13.09
N ALA A 67 3.64 -12.14 13.45
CA ALA A 67 4.19 -10.97 14.14
C ALA A 67 4.00 -9.69 13.33
N SER A 68 4.34 -9.73 12.04
CA SER A 68 4.18 -8.61 11.11
C SER A 68 2.72 -8.14 11.00
N SER A 69 1.76 -9.07 10.95
CA SER A 69 0.33 -8.71 10.91
C SER A 69 -0.10 -7.93 12.14
N ILE A 70 0.32 -8.36 13.32
CA ILE A 70 0.02 -7.70 14.60
C ILE A 70 0.70 -6.33 14.67
N LEU A 71 2.00 -6.27 14.42
CA LEU A 71 2.77 -5.02 14.44
C LEU A 71 2.20 -3.99 13.48
N ILE A 72 1.96 -4.36 12.21
CA ILE A 72 1.40 -3.43 11.23
C ILE A 72 0.01 -2.97 11.64
N LYS A 73 -0.82 -3.85 12.21
CA LYS A 73 -2.16 -3.47 12.69
C LYS A 73 -2.09 -2.38 13.76
N GLU A 74 -1.25 -2.56 14.78
CA GLU A 74 -1.14 -1.63 15.90
C GLU A 74 -0.42 -0.33 15.50
N LEU A 75 0.70 -0.44 14.79
CA LEU A 75 1.49 0.73 14.36
C LEU A 75 0.72 1.60 13.36
N VAL A 76 -0.01 1.02 12.41
CA VAL A 76 -0.84 1.80 11.48
C VAL A 76 -2.05 2.43 12.20
N ALA A 77 -2.59 1.80 13.23
CA ALA A 77 -3.61 2.43 14.06
C ALA A 77 -3.07 3.70 14.73
N LYS A 78 -1.83 3.66 15.25
CA LYS A 78 -1.15 4.87 15.76
C LYS A 78 -0.89 5.92 14.69
N LEU A 79 -0.48 5.54 13.49
CA LEU A 79 -0.33 6.50 12.40
C LEU A 79 -1.65 7.23 12.09
N ILE A 80 -2.77 6.52 12.13
CA ILE A 80 -4.10 7.10 11.91
C ILE A 80 -4.51 8.02 13.07
N GLU A 81 -4.20 7.66 14.33
CA GLU A 81 -4.44 8.54 15.47
C GLU A 81 -3.69 9.87 15.33
N LEU A 82 -2.47 9.85 14.81
CA LEU A 82 -1.62 11.04 14.67
C LEU A 82 -1.98 11.94 13.49
N LYS A 83 -2.26 11.35 12.31
CA LYS A 83 -2.42 12.09 11.05
C LYS A 83 -3.82 11.99 10.44
N GLY A 84 -4.74 11.30 11.11
CA GLY A 84 -6.09 11.05 10.63
C GLY A 84 -6.20 9.85 9.69
N THR A 85 -7.40 9.63 9.14
CA THR A 85 -7.73 8.41 8.39
C THR A 85 -6.99 8.25 7.07
N SER A 86 -6.42 9.32 6.51
CA SER A 86 -5.71 9.31 5.22
C SER A 86 -4.35 10.01 5.32
N PRO A 87 -3.35 9.39 5.97
CA PRO A 87 -2.00 9.96 6.08
C PRO A 87 -1.37 10.15 4.70
N SER A 88 -0.58 11.21 4.53
CA SER A 88 0.08 11.50 3.26
C SER A 88 1.13 10.44 2.88
N SER A 89 1.51 10.37 1.62
CA SER A 89 2.58 9.46 1.17
C SER A 89 3.92 9.75 1.87
N THR A 90 4.20 11.03 2.15
CA THR A 90 5.40 11.46 2.85
C THR A 90 5.37 11.03 4.32
N ASP A 91 4.22 11.15 4.98
CA ASP A 91 4.04 10.67 6.35
C ASP A 91 4.23 9.15 6.44
N GLN A 92 3.63 8.41 5.50
CA GLN A 92 3.79 6.95 5.44
C GLN A 92 5.26 6.54 5.25
N LYS A 93 6.02 7.24 4.38
CA LYS A 93 7.45 6.99 4.19
C LYS A 93 8.26 7.28 5.45
N ARG A 94 8.04 8.45 6.09
CA ARG A 94 8.73 8.83 7.34
C ARG A 94 8.41 7.86 8.47
N PHE A 95 7.15 7.45 8.59
CA PHE A 95 6.71 6.45 9.56
C PHE A 95 7.35 5.09 9.31
N ALA A 96 7.46 4.64 8.05
CA ALA A 96 8.17 3.42 7.69
C ALA A 96 9.65 3.46 8.12
N ARG A 97 10.34 4.59 7.90
CA ARG A 97 11.71 4.77 8.37
C ARG A 97 11.80 4.69 9.90
N ALA A 98 10.88 5.34 10.62
CA ALA A 98 10.84 5.27 12.08
C ALA A 98 10.62 3.83 12.59
N ILE A 99 9.77 3.04 11.92
CA ILE A 99 9.58 1.62 12.25
C ILE A 99 10.89 0.83 12.11
N ILE A 100 11.66 1.04 11.04
CA ILE A 100 12.95 0.35 10.84
C ILE A 100 13.96 0.70 11.94
N LEU A 101 13.94 1.94 12.45
CA LEU A 101 14.80 2.33 13.57
C LEU A 101 14.45 1.59 14.86
N VAL A 102 13.18 1.27 15.09
CA VAL A 102 12.72 0.55 16.31
C VAL A 102 12.79 -0.98 16.13
N ILE A 103 12.54 -1.47 14.91
CA ILE A 103 12.49 -2.89 14.56
C ILE A 103 13.44 -3.14 13.38
N PRO A 104 14.76 -3.18 13.62
CA PRO A 104 15.76 -3.38 12.57
C PRO A 104 15.59 -4.72 11.83
N ALA A 105 14.97 -5.72 12.46
CA ALA A 105 14.67 -7.02 11.85
C ALA A 105 13.77 -6.93 10.60
N TRP A 106 13.08 -5.80 10.38
CA TRP A 106 12.29 -5.55 9.18
C TRP A 106 13.06 -4.90 8.03
N ARG A 107 14.33 -4.55 8.24
CA ARG A 107 15.15 -3.90 7.22
C ARG A 107 15.33 -4.85 6.04
N TYR A 108 14.82 -4.46 4.88
CA TYR A 108 15.02 -5.27 3.67
C TYR A 108 16.48 -5.15 3.18
N PRO A 109 17.20 -6.28 2.99
CA PRO A 109 18.56 -6.24 2.46
C PRO A 109 18.57 -5.74 1.01
N GLY A 110 19.50 -4.84 0.69
CA GLY A 110 19.65 -4.29 -0.66
C GLY A 110 18.79 -3.04 -0.96
N SER A 111 18.01 -2.57 0.01
CA SER A 111 17.31 -1.29 -0.06
C SER A 111 18.11 -0.18 0.64
N GLU A 112 18.16 1.01 0.05
CA GLU A 112 18.85 2.19 0.61
C GLU A 112 18.32 2.54 2.01
N ASP A 113 17.00 2.73 2.10
CA ASP A 113 16.31 3.02 3.35
C ASP A 113 15.88 1.75 4.11
N GLY A 114 15.84 0.58 3.45
CA GLY A 114 15.34 -0.65 4.06
C GLY A 114 13.82 -0.73 4.16
N THR A 115 13.08 0.24 3.63
CA THR A 115 11.65 0.44 3.89
C THR A 115 10.72 -0.19 2.86
N ASP A 116 11.22 -0.79 1.79
CA ASP A 116 10.41 -1.18 0.62
C ASP A 116 9.27 -2.16 0.95
N ILE A 117 9.47 -3.04 1.94
CA ILE A 117 8.42 -3.93 2.44
C ILE A 117 7.29 -3.15 3.13
N LEU A 118 7.64 -2.11 3.88
CA LEU A 118 6.70 -1.31 4.66
C LEU A 118 5.98 -0.28 3.80
N PHE A 119 6.73 0.39 2.92
CA PHE A 119 6.27 1.45 2.05
C PHE A 119 6.91 1.32 0.67
N ASP A 120 6.08 1.15 -0.35
CA ASP A 120 6.49 1.05 -1.74
C ASP A 120 5.95 2.25 -2.51
N GLN A 121 6.85 3.09 -3.03
CA GLN A 121 6.47 4.29 -3.76
C GLN A 121 5.90 3.99 -5.15
N VAL A 122 6.35 2.92 -5.79
CA VAL A 122 6.06 2.61 -7.20
C VAL A 122 4.84 1.70 -7.30
N GLY A 123 4.89 0.51 -6.69
CA GLY A 123 3.81 -0.48 -6.76
C GLY A 123 2.68 -0.23 -5.76
N ARG A 124 2.89 0.67 -4.79
CA ARG A 124 1.98 0.92 -3.65
C ARG A 124 1.62 -0.38 -2.91
N GLY A 125 2.50 -1.37 -2.95
CA GLY A 125 2.30 -2.70 -2.40
C GLY A 125 2.65 -2.82 -0.92
N GLY A 126 3.25 -1.80 -0.31
CA GLY A 126 3.81 -1.86 1.04
C GLY A 126 2.76 -2.20 2.11
N LEU A 127 3.22 -2.82 3.20
CA LEU A 127 2.35 -3.29 4.28
C LEU A 127 1.50 -2.16 4.91
N ILE A 128 2.08 -0.97 5.09
CA ILE A 128 1.36 0.20 5.60
C ILE A 128 0.23 0.60 4.64
N GLN A 129 0.55 0.68 3.35
CA GLN A 129 -0.41 1.06 2.30
C GLN A 129 -1.53 0.01 2.17
N ALA A 130 -1.19 -1.28 2.25
CA ALA A 130 -2.14 -2.38 2.23
C ALA A 130 -3.12 -2.31 3.42
N ARG A 131 -2.61 -2.02 4.62
CA ARG A 131 -3.43 -1.90 5.82
C ARG A 131 -4.37 -0.68 5.74
N LEU A 132 -3.87 0.48 5.32
CA LEU A 132 -4.68 1.68 5.11
C LEU A 132 -5.82 1.43 4.12
N ARG A 133 -5.54 0.78 2.98
CA ARG A 133 -6.57 0.39 2.00
C ARG A 133 -7.65 -0.50 2.61
N HIS A 134 -7.26 -1.45 3.45
CA HIS A 134 -8.23 -2.32 4.13
C HIS A 134 -9.13 -1.49 5.06
N ILE A 135 -8.55 -0.63 5.88
CA ILE A 135 -9.30 0.24 6.80
C ILE A 135 -10.26 1.15 6.02
N HIS A 136 -9.82 1.78 4.94
CA HIS A 136 -10.69 2.59 4.08
C HIS A 136 -11.86 1.78 3.53
N LYS A 137 -11.59 0.58 2.98
CA LYS A 137 -12.66 -0.30 2.49
C LYS A 137 -13.67 -0.67 3.57
N ALA A 138 -13.22 -0.91 4.80
CA ALA A 138 -14.10 -1.21 5.93
C ALA A 138 -15.00 -0.01 6.28
N LEU A 139 -14.45 1.20 6.31
CA LEU A 139 -15.20 2.43 6.55
C LEU A 139 -16.27 2.69 5.47
N PHE A 140 -15.92 2.52 4.19
CA PHE A 140 -16.86 2.74 3.08
C PHE A 140 -17.88 1.61 2.90
N LYS A 141 -17.63 0.41 3.42
CA LYS A 141 -18.61 -0.70 3.41
C LYS A 141 -19.77 -0.44 4.37
N ASN A 142 -19.51 0.32 5.44
CA ASN A 142 -20.50 0.71 6.44
C ASN A 142 -21.34 1.93 6.02
N GLN A 143 -20.96 2.63 4.94
CA GLN A 143 -21.89 3.55 4.30
C GLN A 143 -22.99 2.73 3.61
N PRO A 144 -24.27 3.00 3.88
CA PRO A 144 -25.36 2.29 3.23
C PRO A 144 -25.24 2.55 1.74
N LYS A 145 -24.71 1.57 0.99
CA LYS A 145 -24.88 1.51 -0.45
C LYS A 145 -26.37 1.58 -0.67
N THR A 146 -26.85 2.72 -1.15
CA THR A 146 -28.23 2.90 -1.58
C THR A 146 -28.56 1.69 -2.43
N LYS A 147 -29.50 0.87 -1.95
CA LYS A 147 -29.96 -0.39 -2.56
C LYS A 147 -30.65 -0.17 -3.92
N LYS A 148 -30.36 0.93 -4.64
CA LYS A 148 -31.06 1.32 -5.86
C LYS A 148 -30.76 0.43 -7.07
N ARG A 149 -29.64 -0.31 -7.10
CA ARG A 149 -29.28 -1.09 -8.31
C ARG A 149 -30.01 -2.42 -8.46
N LYS A 150 -30.54 -3.01 -7.39
CA LYS A 150 -31.34 -4.25 -7.49
C LYS A 150 -32.84 -3.97 -7.62
N GLU A 151 -33.32 -2.88 -7.01
CA GLU A 151 -34.72 -2.43 -7.16
C GLU A 151 -35.01 -1.98 -8.60
N LEU A 152 -34.10 -1.21 -9.24
CA LEU A 152 -34.31 -0.72 -10.61
C LEU A 152 -34.38 -1.84 -11.66
N VAL A 153 -33.65 -2.95 -11.48
CA VAL A 153 -33.72 -4.10 -12.41
C VAL A 153 -35.03 -4.87 -12.22
N ILE A 154 -35.54 -4.99 -10.98
CA ILE A 154 -36.81 -5.67 -10.69
C ILE A 154 -38.00 -4.81 -11.16
N GLU A 155 -37.95 -3.49 -10.97
CA GLU A 155 -38.97 -2.54 -11.45
C GLU A 155 -39.00 -2.50 -12.99
N GLN A 156 -37.83 -2.54 -13.64
CA GLN A 156 -37.71 -2.55 -15.09
C GLN A 156 -38.10 -3.89 -15.74
N LEU A 157 -38.05 -4.99 -14.97
CA LEU A 157 -38.62 -6.28 -15.36
C LEU A 157 -40.14 -6.34 -15.17
N ARG A 158 -40.70 -5.64 -14.17
CA ARG A 158 -42.17 -5.51 -13.99
C ARG A 158 -42.82 -4.55 -14.97
N ALA A 159 -42.11 -3.51 -15.42
CA ALA A 159 -42.63 -2.51 -16.35
C ALA A 159 -42.63 -2.95 -17.82
N ARG A 160 -42.22 -4.19 -18.15
CA ARG A 160 -42.32 -4.71 -19.52
C ARG A 160 -43.79 -5.07 -19.83
N PRO A 161 -44.42 -4.42 -20.83
CA PRO A 161 -45.76 -4.81 -21.25
C PRO A 161 -45.73 -6.22 -21.84
N VAL A 162 -46.60 -7.09 -21.35
CA VAL A 162 -46.87 -8.42 -21.92
C VAL A 162 -47.51 -8.22 -23.29
N ARG A 163 -46.70 -8.14 -24.35
CA ARG A 163 -47.20 -8.21 -25.73
C ARG A 163 -46.33 -9.14 -26.57
N ALA A 164 -47.05 -10.07 -27.20
CA ALA A 164 -46.66 -10.99 -28.27
C ALA A 164 -45.77 -12.18 -27.88
N TRP A 165 -46.38 -13.17 -27.22
CA TRP A 165 -45.96 -14.58 -27.32
C TRP A 165 -47.05 -15.38 -28.06
N PRO A 166 -47.08 -15.33 -29.41
CA PRO A 166 -47.46 -16.56 -30.12
C PRO A 166 -46.56 -16.95 -31.31
N GLU A 167 -45.57 -16.16 -31.74
CA GLU A 167 -44.76 -16.52 -32.94
C GLU A 167 -43.48 -17.33 -32.64
N ALA A 168 -42.97 -17.31 -31.40
CA ALA A 168 -41.74 -18.03 -31.07
C ALA A 168 -41.93 -19.56 -30.90
N ARG A 169 -43.17 -20.07 -30.91
CA ARG A 169 -43.44 -21.52 -30.79
C ARG A 169 -43.38 -22.27 -32.12
N GLN A 170 -43.63 -21.62 -33.26
CA GLN A 170 -43.66 -22.31 -34.56
C GLN A 170 -42.27 -22.61 -35.15
N SER A 171 -41.22 -21.89 -34.71
CA SER A 171 -39.85 -22.08 -35.23
C SER A 171 -39.07 -23.23 -34.55
N ILE A 172 -39.50 -23.67 -33.36
CA ILE A 172 -38.85 -24.76 -32.63
C ILE A 172 -39.42 -26.12 -33.05
N GLU A 173 -40.71 -26.21 -33.38
CA GLU A 173 -41.34 -27.46 -33.83
C GLU A 173 -40.87 -27.92 -35.21
N THR A 174 -40.53 -27.00 -36.12
CA THR A 174 -40.01 -27.36 -37.45
C THR A 174 -38.58 -27.91 -37.42
N ARG A 175 -37.81 -27.63 -36.37
CA ARG A 175 -36.41 -28.09 -36.26
C ARG A 175 -36.26 -29.46 -35.59
N CYS A 176 -37.28 -29.93 -34.87
CA CYS A 176 -37.27 -31.25 -34.23
C CYS A 176 -37.84 -32.38 -35.12
N ALA A 177 -38.55 -32.05 -36.20
CA ALA A 177 -39.12 -33.05 -37.12
C ALA A 177 -38.06 -33.67 -38.07
N ASP A 178 -37.01 -32.93 -38.42
CA ASP A 178 -36.03 -33.41 -39.40
C ASP A 178 -34.95 -34.34 -38.83
N PHE A 179 -34.68 -34.30 -37.52
CA PHE A 179 -33.66 -35.18 -36.92
C PHE A 179 -34.15 -36.62 -36.68
N LYS A 180 -35.45 -36.89 -36.85
CA LYS A 180 -36.06 -38.20 -36.59
C LYS A 180 -36.13 -39.12 -37.82
N LYS A 181 -35.54 -38.71 -38.96
CA LYS A 181 -35.58 -39.47 -40.23
C LYS A 181 -34.27 -40.16 -40.63
N SER A 182 -33.21 -40.12 -39.81
CA SER A 182 -31.96 -40.85 -40.08
C SER A 182 -31.56 -41.75 -38.91
N GLY A 183 -32.18 -42.92 -38.79
CA GLY A 183 -31.84 -43.82 -37.69
C GLY A 183 -32.75 -45.02 -37.55
N LYS A 184 -32.82 -45.87 -38.58
CA LYS A 184 -33.24 -47.26 -38.42
C LYS A 184 -32.88 -48.06 -39.67
N THR A 185 -31.85 -48.88 -39.58
CA THR A 185 -31.97 -50.33 -39.80
C THR A 185 -30.72 -51.00 -39.25
N GLU A 186 -30.98 -51.84 -38.26
CA GLU A 186 -30.06 -52.69 -37.52
C GLU A 186 -29.96 -54.08 -38.23
N PRO A 187 -29.19 -55.05 -37.70
CA PRO A 187 -28.41 -56.02 -38.46
C PRO A 187 -29.17 -57.30 -38.80
N THR A 188 -28.60 -58.10 -39.70
CA THR A 188 -28.87 -59.55 -39.79
C THR A 188 -27.58 -60.25 -40.19
N GLY A 189 -27.13 -61.16 -39.32
CA GLY A 189 -25.92 -61.97 -39.52
C GLY A 189 -26.19 -63.31 -40.19
N SER A 190 -25.07 -64.05 -40.31
CA SER A 190 -24.92 -65.48 -40.66
C SER A 190 -25.23 -65.81 -42.13
N LEU A 191 -24.42 -66.60 -42.86
CA LEU A 191 -23.52 -67.70 -42.53
C LEU A 191 -22.34 -67.72 -43.52
#